data_AF-A0A1C6TQJ9-F1
#
_entry.id   AF-A0A1C6TQJ9-F1
#
_cell.length_a   1.000
_cell.length_b   1.000
_cell.length_c   1.000
_cell.angle_alpha   90.00
_cell.angle_beta   90.00
_cell.angle_gamma   90.00
#
_symmetry.space_group_name_H-M   'P 1'
#
loop_
_entity.id
_entity.type
_entity.pdbx_description
1 polymer ?
#
loop_
_entity_poly.entity_id
_entity_poly.type
_entity_poly.pdbx_seq_one_letter_code
_entity_poly.pdbx_strand_id
1 'polypeptide(L)'
;MTASPRVRAPELRGRAWHNTGGRNLTLRDLRGRCVILDFWTFCCINCLHVLDELRPLEERYADVLVVIGVHSPKFEHEKDPDALAAAVERYGVHHPVLDDPELDMWQQYAAKAWPTLSVVDPEGYVVASMAGEGHAEGLARLIDELIATHEAKGTLHRGDGPYVPPAEPETTLRFPGKAVVLDGGNLLVSDSARHSLVELAPDGEKVLRRIGAGTRGHADGPAEVATFSEPQGLCLLPAHVAEVAGYDLVVADTVNHLLRGVKLATGEVVTVAGTGRQWRSTVDDHPHDARSIDLSSPWDVAWYDGRVVVAMAGIHQLWWFDPIKRTAGMYAGTTVEALKDGPLPEVWMAQPSGLSVSADGSRLWLADSETSAIRYVEGGMMHTAVGQGLFDFGHVDGPADRALLQHPLGVCALPDGSVLIADTYNGAVRRFDPATDQVATVADGLAEPSDVVLTGAGEVFVVESAAHRLTRLAPGALSAAGASTVDGPRHRLERKPTDVAAGELTLDVIFAPAPGQKLDETYGPSTRLVVSASPPELLVEGAGTGTELSRRLVVNGAVAQGVLQVTAQAATCDADVEHAACHLTRQDWGVPIRVVAAGATRLPLILRGLDES
;
A
#
# COMPACT_ATOMS: atom_id res chain seq x y z
N MET A 1 -5.06 42.53 -9.37
CA MET A 1 -4.48 41.18 -9.30
C MET A 1 -4.72 40.54 -10.65
N THR A 2 -3.68 40.39 -11.46
CA THR A 2 -3.78 39.64 -12.73
C THR A 2 -4.09 38.19 -12.38
N ALA A 3 -5.23 37.66 -12.84
CA ALA A 3 -5.59 36.27 -12.60
C ALA A 3 -4.46 35.36 -13.09
N SER A 4 -3.96 34.47 -12.23
CA SER A 4 -2.96 33.47 -12.59
C SER A 4 -3.43 32.72 -13.84
N PRO A 5 -2.54 32.42 -14.80
CA PRO A 5 -2.92 31.72 -16.03
C PRO A 5 -3.52 30.34 -15.71
N ARG A 6 -4.76 30.10 -16.15
CA ARG A 6 -5.43 28.79 -15.96
C ARG A 6 -4.75 27.73 -16.83
N VAL A 7 -4.43 26.58 -16.25
CA VAL A 7 -3.84 25.43 -16.95
C VAL A 7 -4.95 24.54 -17.50
N ARG A 8 -4.98 24.29 -18.82
CA ARG A 8 -5.91 23.32 -19.41
C ARG A 8 -5.45 21.91 -19.08
N ALA A 9 -6.41 21.06 -18.70
CA ALA A 9 -6.17 19.64 -18.51
C ALA A 9 -5.68 18.99 -19.83
N PRO A 10 -4.55 18.28 -19.83
CA PRO A 10 -4.13 17.46 -20.96
C PRO A 10 -5.17 16.39 -21.32
N GLU A 11 -5.35 16.10 -22.61
CA GLU A 11 -6.33 15.12 -23.10
C GLU A 11 -6.04 13.70 -22.58
N LEU A 12 -7.09 12.94 -22.30
CA LEU A 12 -6.97 11.58 -21.75
C LEU A 12 -6.48 10.62 -22.82
N ARG A 13 -5.31 10.02 -22.60
CA ARG A 13 -4.68 9.07 -23.52
C ARG A 13 -4.11 7.90 -22.73
N GLY A 14 -4.35 6.69 -23.21
CA GLY A 14 -3.82 5.47 -22.61
C GLY A 14 -4.08 4.28 -23.53
N ARG A 15 -3.58 3.12 -23.15
CA ARG A 15 -3.69 1.88 -23.93
C ARG A 15 -5.13 1.38 -23.99
N ALA A 16 -5.84 1.41 -22.86
CA ALA A 16 -7.19 0.88 -22.71
C ALA A 16 -7.97 1.58 -21.58
N TRP A 17 -9.27 1.27 -21.50
CA TRP A 17 -10.17 1.71 -20.44
C TRP A 17 -10.88 0.53 -19.78
N HIS A 18 -10.96 0.52 -18.46
CA HIS A 18 -11.81 -0.37 -17.68
C HIS A 18 -13.02 0.40 -17.13
N ASN A 19 -14.09 -0.33 -16.83
CA ASN A 19 -15.32 0.21 -16.24
C ASN A 19 -16.03 1.30 -17.07
N THR A 20 -15.90 1.26 -18.40
CA THR A 20 -16.55 2.22 -19.33
C THR A 20 -17.47 1.55 -20.36
N GLY A 21 -17.67 0.24 -20.27
CA GLY A 21 -18.43 -0.53 -21.25
C GLY A 21 -17.77 -0.54 -22.64
N GLY A 22 -16.43 -0.45 -22.68
CA GLY A 22 -15.64 -0.42 -23.93
C GLY A 22 -15.54 0.96 -24.58
N ARG A 23 -15.99 2.03 -23.91
CA ARG A 23 -15.87 3.41 -24.40
C ARG A 23 -14.51 4.01 -24.06
N ASN A 24 -13.89 4.66 -25.04
CA ASN A 24 -12.75 5.53 -24.79
C ASN A 24 -13.26 6.93 -24.42
N LEU A 25 -13.02 7.34 -23.17
CA LEU A 25 -13.46 8.64 -22.68
C LEU A 25 -12.50 9.75 -23.12
N THR A 26 -13.04 10.93 -23.37
CA THR A 26 -12.29 12.16 -23.65
C THR A 26 -12.66 13.25 -22.65
N LEU A 27 -11.81 14.26 -22.47
CA LEU A 27 -12.16 15.44 -21.67
C LEU A 27 -13.41 16.18 -22.20
N ARG A 28 -13.73 16.02 -23.49
CA ARG A 28 -14.95 16.57 -24.07
C ARG A 28 -16.19 15.88 -23.53
N ASP A 29 -16.15 14.56 -23.34
CA ASP A 29 -17.28 13.77 -22.81
C ASP A 29 -17.59 14.13 -21.35
N LEU A 30 -16.59 14.65 -20.63
CA LEU A 30 -16.67 15.02 -19.21
C LEU A 30 -16.99 16.50 -18.98
N ARG A 31 -17.23 17.26 -20.06
CA ARG A 31 -17.56 18.69 -19.96
C ARG A 31 -18.81 18.93 -19.12
N GLY A 32 -18.69 19.88 -18.20
CA GLY A 32 -19.74 20.20 -17.25
C GLY A 32 -19.68 19.44 -15.94
N ARG A 33 -18.67 18.60 -15.72
CA ARG A 33 -18.49 17.84 -14.47
C ARG A 33 -17.16 18.18 -13.82
N CYS A 34 -17.11 18.04 -12.50
CA CYS A 34 -15.83 17.99 -11.80
C CYS A 34 -15.18 16.63 -12.10
N VAL A 35 -13.88 16.61 -12.38
CA VAL A 35 -13.15 15.36 -12.63
C VAL A 35 -11.99 15.27 -11.65
N ILE A 36 -11.82 14.12 -11.00
CA ILE A 36 -10.61 13.79 -10.25
C ILE A 36 -9.86 12.74 -11.05
N LEU A 37 -8.61 13.02 -11.40
CA LEU A 37 -7.69 12.04 -11.92
C LEU A 37 -6.83 11.52 -10.76
N ASP A 38 -6.93 10.24 -10.46
CA ASP A 38 -6.13 9.56 -9.46
C ASP A 38 -4.99 8.80 -10.13
N PHE A 39 -3.76 9.32 -10.03
CA PHE A 39 -2.57 8.64 -10.53
C PHE A 39 -2.13 7.59 -9.52
N TRP A 40 -2.46 6.33 -9.80
CA TRP A 40 -2.35 5.24 -8.85
C TRP A 40 -1.66 4.01 -9.45
N THR A 41 -1.18 3.14 -8.58
CA THR A 41 -0.61 1.83 -8.93
C THR A 41 -1.15 0.84 -7.90
N PHE A 42 -1.41 -0.40 -8.29
CA PHE A 42 -2.18 -1.32 -7.45
C PHE A 42 -1.34 -2.06 -6.40
N CYS A 43 -0.02 -1.96 -6.44
CA CYS A 43 0.87 -2.47 -5.40
C CYS A 43 0.93 -1.55 -4.16
N CYS A 44 0.76 -0.24 -4.34
CA CYS A 44 1.09 0.78 -3.34
C CYS A 44 -0.03 0.95 -2.32
N ILE A 45 0.27 0.72 -1.03
CA ILE A 45 -0.72 0.85 0.05
C ILE A 45 -1.31 2.25 0.17
N ASN A 46 -0.53 3.30 -0.11
CA ASN A 46 -1.02 4.67 -0.09
C ASN A 46 -2.09 4.91 -1.19
N CYS A 47 -1.93 4.27 -2.35
CA CYS A 47 -2.95 4.30 -3.40
C CYS A 47 -4.24 3.60 -2.96
N LEU A 48 -4.11 2.46 -2.28
CA LEU A 48 -5.28 1.72 -1.77
C LEU A 48 -6.05 2.53 -0.72
N HIS A 49 -5.37 3.24 0.18
CA HIS A 49 -6.04 4.16 1.11
C HIS A 49 -6.80 5.28 0.39
N VAL A 50 -6.23 5.83 -0.70
CA VAL A 50 -6.90 6.86 -1.50
C VAL A 50 -8.15 6.31 -2.20
N LEU A 51 -8.16 5.05 -2.65
CA LEU A 51 -9.39 4.44 -3.17
C LEU A 51 -10.50 4.48 -2.11
N ASP A 52 -10.20 4.12 -0.85
CA ASP A 52 -11.18 4.16 0.22
C ASP A 52 -11.60 5.58 0.63
N GLU A 53 -10.69 6.56 0.53
CA GLU A 53 -11.01 7.99 0.68
C GLU A 53 -11.96 8.51 -0.41
N LEU A 54 -11.83 8.01 -1.65
CA LEU A 54 -12.61 8.47 -2.81
C LEU A 54 -14.02 7.87 -2.85
N ARG A 55 -14.24 6.64 -2.38
CA ARG A 55 -15.57 5.97 -2.34
C ARG A 55 -16.71 6.85 -1.79
N PRO A 56 -16.61 7.44 -0.58
CA PRO A 56 -17.69 8.28 -0.06
C PRO A 56 -17.89 9.57 -0.85
N LEU A 57 -16.84 10.09 -1.52
CA LEU A 57 -16.95 11.25 -2.40
C LEU A 57 -17.68 10.89 -3.71
N GLU A 58 -17.37 9.74 -4.30
CA GLU A 58 -18.06 9.22 -5.47
C GLU A 58 -19.55 9.05 -5.20
N GLU A 59 -19.93 8.47 -4.06
CA GLU A 59 -21.33 8.31 -3.67
C GLU A 59 -22.02 9.67 -3.45
N ARG A 60 -21.38 10.57 -2.69
CA ARG A 60 -21.96 11.87 -2.34
C ARG A 60 -22.15 12.79 -3.56
N TYR A 61 -21.23 12.75 -4.52
CA TYR A 61 -21.18 13.66 -5.65
C TYR A 61 -21.45 12.96 -7.00
N ALA A 62 -22.07 11.78 -7.00
CA ALA A 62 -22.25 10.93 -8.18
C ALA A 62 -22.87 11.63 -9.40
N ASP A 63 -23.67 12.67 -9.19
CA ASP A 63 -24.34 13.40 -10.27
C ASP A 63 -23.46 14.48 -10.93
N VAL A 64 -22.36 14.88 -10.30
CA VAL A 64 -21.49 16.00 -10.74
C VAL A 64 -20.00 15.67 -10.80
N LEU A 65 -19.56 14.62 -10.11
CA LEU A 65 -18.17 14.17 -10.04
C LEU A 65 -17.95 12.95 -10.92
N VAL A 66 -16.81 12.90 -11.59
CA VAL A 66 -16.27 11.69 -12.21
C VAL A 66 -14.86 11.48 -11.68
N VAL A 67 -14.63 10.40 -10.95
CA VAL A 67 -13.28 9.94 -10.63
C VAL A 67 -12.77 9.09 -11.78
N ILE A 68 -11.49 9.22 -12.11
CA ILE A 68 -10.80 8.39 -13.09
C ILE A 68 -9.48 7.94 -12.47
N GLY A 69 -9.34 6.64 -12.27
CA GLY A 69 -8.07 6.04 -11.89
C GLY A 69 -7.15 6.00 -13.11
N VAL A 70 -6.08 6.77 -13.13
CA VAL A 70 -5.02 6.70 -14.15
C VAL A 70 -3.94 5.74 -13.67
N HIS A 71 -4.09 4.47 -14.04
CA HIS A 71 -3.18 3.41 -13.61
C HIS A 71 -1.79 3.60 -14.24
N SER A 72 -0.82 3.89 -13.39
CA SER A 72 0.55 4.30 -13.72
C SER A 72 1.52 3.33 -13.01
N PRO A 73 1.94 2.22 -13.65
CA PRO A 73 2.54 1.08 -12.96
C PRO A 73 3.92 1.36 -12.35
N LYS A 74 4.19 0.78 -11.18
CA LYS A 74 5.52 0.78 -10.53
C LYS A 74 6.34 -0.46 -10.91
N PHE A 75 5.72 -1.64 -10.98
CA PHE A 75 6.35 -2.91 -11.33
C PHE A 75 6.04 -3.33 -12.77
N GLU A 76 6.84 -4.26 -13.30
CA GLU A 76 6.63 -4.78 -14.65
C GLU A 76 5.32 -5.58 -14.76
N HIS A 77 4.98 -6.38 -13.74
CA HIS A 77 3.70 -7.11 -13.68
C HIS A 77 2.49 -6.19 -13.79
N GLU A 78 2.55 -4.99 -13.23
CA GLU A 78 1.44 -4.04 -13.27
C GLU A 78 1.14 -3.52 -14.69
N LYS A 79 2.08 -3.65 -15.64
CA LYS A 79 1.83 -3.33 -17.06
C LYS A 79 0.99 -4.37 -17.77
N ASP A 80 0.80 -5.56 -17.21
CA ASP A 80 -0.06 -6.60 -17.78
C ASP A 80 -1.55 -6.16 -17.70
N PRO A 81 -2.26 -6.06 -18.84
CA PRO A 81 -3.68 -5.74 -18.85
C PRO A 81 -4.54 -6.68 -17.99
N ASP A 82 -4.20 -7.96 -17.93
CA ASP A 82 -4.97 -8.95 -17.17
C ASP A 82 -4.76 -8.77 -15.66
N ALA A 83 -3.53 -8.43 -15.25
CA ALA A 83 -3.22 -8.08 -13.86
C ALA A 83 -3.95 -6.79 -13.44
N LEU A 84 -3.96 -5.77 -14.29
CA LEU A 84 -4.73 -4.54 -14.05
C LEU A 84 -6.23 -4.84 -13.91
N ALA A 85 -6.80 -5.65 -14.80
CA ALA A 85 -8.21 -6.05 -14.70
C ALA A 85 -8.49 -6.78 -13.38
N ALA A 86 -7.62 -7.70 -12.98
CA ALA A 86 -7.72 -8.43 -11.72
C ALA A 86 -7.60 -7.50 -10.50
N ALA A 87 -6.72 -6.49 -10.54
CA ALA A 87 -6.57 -5.50 -9.47
C ALA A 87 -7.81 -4.60 -9.34
N VAL A 88 -8.35 -4.11 -10.46
CA VAL A 88 -9.60 -3.32 -10.50
C VAL A 88 -10.75 -4.09 -9.86
N GLU A 89 -10.85 -5.40 -10.13
CA GLU A 89 -11.85 -6.27 -9.50
C GLU A 89 -11.56 -6.48 -8.01
N ARG A 90 -10.33 -6.86 -7.66
CA ARG A 90 -9.90 -7.20 -6.29
C ARG A 90 -10.18 -6.10 -5.29
N TYR A 91 -9.86 -4.87 -5.65
CA TYR A 91 -10.07 -3.71 -4.81
C TYR A 91 -11.45 -3.08 -5.01
N GLY A 92 -12.33 -3.67 -5.83
CA GLY A 92 -13.68 -3.16 -6.05
C GLY A 92 -13.69 -1.70 -6.53
N VAL A 93 -12.87 -1.37 -7.53
CA VAL A 93 -12.78 -0.01 -8.07
C VAL A 93 -14.05 0.31 -8.86
N HIS A 94 -14.86 1.26 -8.38
CA HIS A 94 -16.19 1.60 -8.91
C HIS A 94 -16.21 2.88 -9.77
N HIS A 95 -15.08 3.19 -10.39
CA HIS A 95 -14.92 4.30 -11.32
C HIS A 95 -14.18 3.87 -12.60
N PRO A 96 -14.25 4.65 -13.69
CA PRO A 96 -13.43 4.42 -14.89
C PRO A 96 -11.93 4.36 -14.56
N VAL A 97 -11.23 3.42 -15.19
CA VAL A 97 -9.76 3.31 -15.06
C VAL A 97 -9.12 3.42 -16.43
N LEU A 98 -8.16 4.34 -16.57
CA LEU A 98 -7.33 4.54 -17.74
C LEU A 98 -5.99 3.83 -17.53
N ASP A 99 -5.62 2.98 -18.47
CA ASP A 99 -4.38 2.21 -18.45
C ASP A 99 -3.23 3.01 -19.11
N ASP A 100 -2.29 3.51 -18.29
CA ASP A 100 -1.13 4.35 -18.68
C ASP A 100 0.21 3.63 -18.41
N PRO A 101 0.52 2.53 -19.14
CA PRO A 101 1.68 1.68 -18.82
C PRO A 101 3.04 2.34 -19.07
N GLU A 102 3.06 3.40 -19.88
CA GLU A 102 4.27 4.15 -20.26
C GLU A 102 4.44 5.45 -19.45
N LEU A 103 3.57 5.70 -18.46
CA LEU A 103 3.58 6.89 -17.61
C LEU A 103 3.46 8.20 -18.42
N ASP A 104 2.73 8.20 -19.53
CA ASP A 104 2.56 9.36 -20.41
C ASP A 104 1.61 10.39 -19.78
N MET A 105 0.49 9.93 -19.21
CA MET A 105 -0.44 10.80 -18.48
C MET A 105 0.20 11.28 -17.19
N TRP A 106 0.90 10.40 -16.48
CA TRP A 106 1.69 10.74 -15.30
C TRP A 106 2.64 11.93 -15.59
N GLN A 107 3.37 11.87 -16.71
CA GLN A 107 4.26 12.96 -17.13
C GLN A 107 3.50 14.24 -17.52
N GLN A 108 2.40 14.12 -18.26
CA GLN A 108 1.62 15.28 -18.72
C GLN A 108 0.98 16.07 -17.58
N TYR A 109 0.63 15.41 -16.48
CA TYR A 109 0.08 16.04 -15.27
C TYR A 109 1.16 16.35 -14.22
N ALA A 110 2.44 16.12 -14.55
CA ALA A 110 3.58 16.36 -13.67
C ALA A 110 3.47 15.64 -12.31
N ALA A 111 2.87 14.46 -12.28
CA ALA A 111 2.84 13.60 -11.10
C ALA A 111 4.26 13.19 -10.70
N LYS A 112 4.52 13.12 -9.39
CA LYS A 112 5.85 12.79 -8.82
C LYS A 112 5.80 11.79 -7.66
N ALA A 113 4.60 11.40 -7.24
CA ALA A 113 4.37 10.50 -6.13
C ALA A 113 3.12 9.66 -6.38
N TRP A 114 3.14 8.43 -5.90
CA TRP A 114 1.95 7.59 -5.83
C TRP A 114 1.34 7.72 -4.43
N PRO A 115 0.02 7.98 -4.31
CA PRO A 115 -0.87 8.51 -5.35
C PRO A 115 -0.63 10.01 -5.62
N THR A 116 -1.15 10.50 -6.74
CA THR A 116 -1.33 11.95 -7.00
C THR A 116 -2.73 12.19 -7.51
N LEU A 117 -3.47 13.11 -6.88
CA LEU A 117 -4.81 13.52 -7.31
C LEU A 117 -4.74 14.85 -8.07
N SER A 118 -5.34 14.91 -9.26
CA SER A 118 -5.51 16.16 -10.02
C SER A 118 -7.00 16.46 -10.21
N VAL A 119 -7.41 17.66 -9.82
CA VAL A 119 -8.81 18.11 -9.92
C VAL A 119 -8.96 19.00 -11.14
N VAL A 120 -9.91 18.64 -12.00
CA VAL A 120 -10.28 19.37 -13.20
C VAL A 120 -11.70 19.91 -13.06
N ASP A 121 -11.87 21.20 -13.34
CA ASP A 121 -13.15 21.88 -13.24
C ASP A 121 -14.10 21.52 -14.42
N PRO A 122 -15.41 21.84 -14.34
CA PRO A 122 -16.38 21.66 -15.44
C PRO A 122 -16.01 22.30 -16.77
N GLU A 123 -15.10 23.29 -16.76
CA GLU A 123 -14.55 23.97 -17.94
C GLU A 123 -13.22 23.33 -18.42
N GLY A 124 -12.81 22.19 -17.87
CA GLY A 124 -11.64 21.41 -18.25
C GLY A 124 -10.29 22.08 -17.94
N TYR A 125 -10.22 22.84 -16.84
CA TYR A 125 -8.96 23.38 -16.33
C TYR A 125 -8.55 22.66 -15.05
N VAL A 126 -7.25 22.41 -14.89
CA VAL A 126 -6.70 21.88 -13.64
C VAL A 126 -6.75 23.00 -12.60
N VAL A 127 -7.39 22.72 -11.47
CA VAL A 127 -7.61 23.68 -10.38
C VAL A 127 -6.91 23.30 -9.08
N ALA A 128 -6.54 22.03 -8.92
CA ALA A 128 -5.73 21.58 -7.79
C ALA A 128 -4.95 20.31 -8.15
N SER A 129 -3.78 20.14 -7.53
CA SER A 129 -3.05 18.88 -7.46
C SER A 129 -2.67 18.59 -6.00
N MET A 130 -2.73 17.32 -5.61
CA MET A 130 -2.45 16.84 -4.26
C MET A 130 -1.63 15.56 -4.36
N ALA A 131 -0.48 15.50 -3.69
CA ALA A 131 0.32 14.27 -3.61
C ALA A 131 0.00 13.52 -2.32
N GLY A 132 -0.02 12.20 -2.40
CA GLY A 132 -0.27 11.33 -1.26
C GLY A 132 -1.73 11.16 -0.89
N GLU A 133 -1.92 10.70 0.34
CA GLU A 133 -3.21 10.38 0.95
C GLU A 133 -3.64 11.42 1.99
N GLY A 134 -4.91 11.41 2.39
CA GLY A 134 -5.48 12.29 3.42
C GLY A 134 -6.21 13.50 2.91
N HIS A 135 -6.66 13.48 1.66
CA HIS A 135 -7.20 14.67 1.01
C HIS A 135 -8.73 14.67 0.97
N ALA A 136 -9.40 13.59 1.39
CA ALA A 136 -10.86 13.41 1.29
C ALA A 136 -11.69 14.63 1.71
N GLU A 137 -11.43 15.17 2.91
CA GLU A 137 -12.16 16.33 3.42
C GLU A 137 -11.86 17.61 2.64
N GLY A 138 -10.59 17.77 2.27
CA GLY A 138 -10.14 18.88 1.43
C GLY A 138 -10.73 18.85 0.02
N LEU A 139 -10.92 17.66 -0.54
CA LEU A 139 -11.58 17.42 -1.82
C LEU A 139 -13.07 17.73 -1.71
N ALA A 140 -13.76 17.28 -0.67
CA ALA A 140 -15.18 17.57 -0.46
C ALA A 140 -15.44 19.08 -0.46
N ARG A 141 -14.65 19.87 0.29
CA ARG A 141 -14.77 21.33 0.31
C ARG A 141 -14.50 21.97 -1.05
N LEU A 142 -13.47 21.50 -1.76
CA LEU A 142 -13.14 22.00 -3.10
C LEU A 142 -14.26 21.67 -4.10
N ILE A 143 -14.83 20.48 -4.07
CA ILE A 143 -15.95 20.07 -4.93
C ILE A 143 -17.19 20.93 -4.64
N ASP A 144 -17.52 21.18 -3.37
CA ASP A 144 -18.64 22.04 -2.98
C ASP A 144 -18.46 23.48 -3.54
N GLU A 145 -17.25 24.03 -3.49
CA GLU A 145 -16.92 25.34 -4.08
C GLU A 145 -17.02 25.35 -5.61
N LEU A 146 -16.52 24.31 -6.28
CA LEU A 146 -16.61 24.16 -7.72
C LEU A 146 -18.07 24.04 -8.18
N ILE A 147 -18.90 23.29 -7.45
CA ILE A 147 -20.34 23.20 -7.73
C ILE A 147 -20.96 24.59 -7.66
N ALA A 148 -20.80 25.32 -6.56
CA ALA A 148 -21.38 26.65 -6.40
C ALA A 148 -20.93 27.62 -7.51
N THR A 149 -19.63 27.60 -7.83
CA THR A 149 -19.03 28.45 -8.87
C THR A 149 -19.58 28.13 -10.26
N HIS A 150 -19.64 26.85 -10.62
CA HIS A 150 -20.02 26.45 -11.96
C HIS A 150 -21.54 26.37 -12.19
N GLU A 151 -22.34 26.25 -11.12
CA GLU A 151 -23.79 26.51 -11.15
C GLU A 151 -24.07 27.98 -11.44
N ALA A 152 -23.42 28.90 -10.71
CA ALA A 152 -23.60 30.33 -10.93
C ALA A 152 -23.19 30.77 -12.36
N LYS A 153 -22.18 30.10 -12.94
CA LYS A 153 -21.75 30.31 -14.34
C LYS A 153 -22.63 29.60 -15.38
N GLY A 154 -23.50 28.67 -14.97
CA GLY A 154 -24.29 27.84 -15.89
C GLY A 154 -23.44 26.83 -16.68
N THR A 155 -22.28 26.45 -16.16
CA THR A 155 -21.33 25.51 -16.80
C THR A 155 -21.36 24.11 -16.18
N LEU A 156 -22.08 23.90 -15.08
CA LEU A 156 -22.23 22.58 -14.44
C LEU A 156 -23.39 21.79 -15.06
N HIS A 157 -23.17 20.51 -15.30
CA HIS A 157 -24.17 19.54 -15.76
C HIS A 157 -24.30 18.41 -14.73
N ARG A 158 -25.54 18.12 -14.32
CA ARG A 158 -25.87 17.03 -13.39
C ARG A 158 -26.39 15.81 -14.16
N GLY A 159 -26.01 14.58 -13.77
CA GLY A 159 -26.53 13.33 -14.31
C GLY A 159 -25.60 12.13 -14.09
N ASP A 160 -25.91 10.98 -14.68
CA ASP A 160 -25.16 9.73 -14.46
C ASP A 160 -23.73 9.78 -15.03
N GLY A 161 -22.78 9.22 -14.30
CA GLY A 161 -21.38 9.10 -14.73
C GLY A 161 -21.17 8.07 -15.85
N PRO A 162 -19.95 8.01 -16.43
CA PRO A 162 -19.61 7.06 -17.49
C PRO A 162 -19.29 5.64 -16.99
N TYR A 163 -19.38 5.39 -15.68
CA TYR A 163 -19.08 4.10 -15.06
C TYR A 163 -20.03 3.01 -15.55
N VAL A 164 -19.47 1.87 -15.91
CA VAL A 164 -20.20 0.64 -16.26
C VAL A 164 -19.59 -0.50 -15.46
N PRO A 165 -20.33 -1.14 -14.54
CA PRO A 165 -19.80 -2.21 -13.73
C PRO A 165 -19.42 -3.43 -14.59
N PRO A 166 -18.30 -4.10 -14.31
CA PRO A 166 -17.96 -5.36 -14.95
C PRO A 166 -18.88 -6.49 -14.46
N ALA A 167 -18.94 -7.59 -15.21
CA ALA A 167 -19.63 -8.79 -14.76
C ALA A 167 -18.81 -9.47 -13.64
N GLU A 168 -19.46 -9.84 -12.54
CA GLU A 168 -18.79 -10.55 -11.46
C GLU A 168 -18.71 -12.06 -11.79
N PRO A 169 -17.52 -12.67 -11.77
CA PRO A 169 -17.38 -14.10 -12.00
C PRO A 169 -17.90 -14.90 -10.81
N GLU A 170 -18.55 -16.05 -11.09
CA GLU A 170 -18.93 -17.00 -10.05
C GLU A 170 -17.77 -17.95 -9.72
N THR A 171 -17.10 -17.70 -8.60
CA THR A 171 -15.94 -18.47 -8.12
C THR A 171 -16.13 -18.96 -6.68
N THR A 172 -15.48 -20.06 -6.29
CA THR A 172 -15.56 -20.60 -4.92
C THR A 172 -14.95 -19.64 -3.89
N LEU A 173 -13.73 -19.17 -4.12
CA LEU A 173 -13.11 -18.06 -3.40
C LEU A 173 -13.07 -16.85 -4.33
N ARG A 174 -12.74 -15.66 -3.84
CA ARG A 174 -12.52 -14.46 -4.64
C ARG A 174 -11.35 -13.67 -4.06
N PHE A 175 -10.22 -13.69 -4.77
CA PHE A 175 -8.96 -13.08 -4.33
C PHE A 175 -8.61 -13.47 -2.89
N PRO A 176 -8.47 -14.77 -2.59
CA PRO A 176 -8.06 -15.19 -1.27
C PRO A 176 -6.70 -14.57 -0.93
N GLY A 177 -6.55 -14.13 0.31
CA GLY A 177 -5.40 -13.38 0.78
C GLY A 177 -4.35 -14.25 1.46
N LYS A 178 -4.71 -14.85 2.59
CA LYS A 178 -3.84 -15.63 3.48
C LYS A 178 -4.53 -16.90 3.96
N ALA A 179 -3.74 -17.88 4.39
CA ALA A 179 -4.28 -19.14 4.91
C ALA A 179 -3.52 -19.67 6.12
N VAL A 180 -4.25 -20.33 7.02
CA VAL A 180 -3.68 -21.10 8.15
C VAL A 180 -4.24 -22.51 8.20
N VAL A 181 -3.45 -23.44 8.73
CA VAL A 181 -3.88 -24.82 8.97
C VAL A 181 -4.49 -24.91 10.36
N LEU A 182 -5.74 -25.39 10.44
CA LEU A 182 -6.43 -25.66 11.70
C LEU A 182 -6.06 -27.02 12.27
N ASP A 183 -6.36 -27.20 13.56
CA ASP A 183 -6.33 -28.51 14.21
C ASP A 183 -7.23 -29.50 13.44
N GLY A 184 -6.66 -30.62 12.99
CA GLY A 184 -7.34 -31.61 12.14
C GLY A 184 -7.04 -31.50 10.64
N GLY A 185 -6.29 -30.48 10.21
CA GLY A 185 -5.77 -30.35 8.86
C GLY A 185 -6.64 -29.56 7.89
N ASN A 186 -7.77 -29.02 8.34
CA ASN A 186 -8.58 -28.08 7.55
C ASN A 186 -7.79 -26.78 7.30
N LEU A 187 -8.13 -26.06 6.25
CA LEU A 187 -7.51 -24.79 5.90
C LEU A 187 -8.49 -23.66 6.15
N LEU A 188 -8.13 -22.68 6.96
CA LEU A 188 -8.88 -21.43 7.10
C LEU A 188 -8.23 -20.38 6.21
N VAL A 189 -9.02 -19.78 5.32
CA VAL A 189 -8.55 -18.86 4.29
C VAL A 189 -9.29 -17.54 4.45
N SER A 190 -8.58 -16.42 4.34
CA SER A 190 -9.22 -15.12 4.18
C SER A 190 -9.65 -14.95 2.73
N ASP A 191 -10.96 -14.85 2.50
CA ASP A 191 -11.58 -14.70 1.20
C ASP A 191 -11.83 -13.20 0.94
N SER A 192 -10.74 -12.49 0.67
CA SER A 192 -10.63 -11.04 0.90
C SER A 192 -11.65 -10.22 0.11
N ALA A 193 -11.84 -10.51 -1.18
CA ALA A 193 -12.83 -9.82 -2.02
C ALA A 193 -14.27 -10.33 -1.81
N ARG A 194 -14.47 -11.38 -1.00
CA ARG A 194 -15.78 -11.73 -0.42
C ARG A 194 -15.91 -11.29 1.03
N HIS A 195 -15.00 -10.48 1.56
CA HIS A 195 -15.09 -9.86 2.90
C HIS A 195 -15.48 -10.86 4.01
N SER A 196 -14.90 -12.07 3.97
CA SER A 196 -15.22 -13.17 4.88
C SER A 196 -14.03 -14.12 5.03
N LEU A 197 -14.13 -15.04 5.98
CA LEU A 197 -13.24 -16.19 6.12
C LEU A 197 -13.95 -17.45 5.63
N VAL A 198 -13.18 -18.39 5.08
CA VAL A 198 -13.67 -19.66 4.55
C VAL A 198 -12.88 -20.80 5.14
N GLU A 199 -13.56 -21.76 5.75
CA GLU A 199 -12.94 -23.01 6.16
C GLU A 199 -13.11 -24.04 5.05
N LEU A 200 -12.00 -24.55 4.55
CA LEU A 200 -11.89 -25.58 3.54
C LEU A 200 -11.50 -26.91 4.18
N ALA A 201 -11.96 -28.01 3.59
CA ALA A 201 -11.47 -29.34 3.94
C ALA A 201 -9.95 -29.45 3.64
N PRO A 202 -9.26 -30.50 4.13
CA PRO A 202 -7.81 -30.65 3.93
C PRO A 202 -7.39 -30.78 2.45
N ASP A 203 -8.34 -31.00 1.54
CA ASP A 203 -8.10 -30.97 0.09
C ASP A 203 -7.85 -29.55 -0.46
N GLY A 204 -8.22 -28.50 0.28
CA GLY A 204 -8.11 -27.10 -0.15
C GLY A 204 -9.15 -26.68 -1.19
N GLU A 205 -10.16 -27.51 -1.45
CA GLU A 205 -11.18 -27.25 -2.47
C GLU A 205 -12.59 -27.18 -1.86
N LYS A 206 -12.92 -28.13 -0.97
CA LYS A 206 -14.29 -28.24 -0.46
C LYS A 206 -14.55 -27.24 0.66
N VAL A 207 -15.45 -26.29 0.41
CA VAL A 207 -15.95 -25.37 1.44
C VAL A 207 -16.75 -26.12 2.50
N LEU A 208 -16.36 -25.95 3.77
CA LEU A 208 -17.06 -26.50 4.93
C LEU A 208 -17.98 -25.47 5.57
N ARG A 209 -17.51 -24.22 5.73
CA ARG A 209 -18.31 -23.11 6.25
C ARG A 209 -17.67 -21.76 5.93
N ARG A 210 -18.43 -20.68 6.19
CA ARG A 210 -18.00 -19.29 6.08
C ARG A 210 -18.22 -18.55 7.40
N ILE A 211 -17.36 -17.57 7.67
CA ILE A 211 -17.46 -16.64 8.79
C ILE A 211 -17.40 -15.22 8.21
N GLY A 212 -18.48 -14.47 8.36
CA GLY A 212 -18.68 -13.16 7.77
C GLY A 212 -19.88 -13.12 6.81
N ALA A 213 -20.65 -12.04 6.84
CA ALA A 213 -21.86 -11.85 6.03
C ALA A 213 -21.59 -11.67 4.53
N GLY A 214 -20.32 -11.52 4.13
CA GLY A 214 -19.92 -11.39 2.73
C GLY A 214 -20.02 -9.97 2.17
N THR A 215 -20.25 -8.97 3.03
CA THR A 215 -20.33 -7.56 2.67
C THR A 215 -19.31 -6.75 3.44
N ARG A 216 -18.86 -5.65 2.83
CA ARG A 216 -17.92 -4.74 3.45
C ARG A 216 -18.52 -4.11 4.71
N GLY A 217 -17.78 -4.12 5.81
CA GLY A 217 -18.15 -3.47 7.06
C GLY A 217 -17.31 -3.99 8.22
N HIS A 218 -17.59 -3.51 9.43
CA HIS A 218 -16.83 -3.84 10.64
C HIS A 218 -17.73 -4.30 11.81
N ALA A 219 -18.91 -4.86 11.51
CA ALA A 219 -19.83 -5.35 12.53
C ALA A 219 -19.25 -6.57 13.24
N ASP A 220 -19.35 -6.59 14.57
CA ASP A 220 -19.07 -7.76 15.42
C ASP A 220 -20.32 -8.64 15.55
N GLY A 221 -20.15 -9.88 16.02
CA GLY A 221 -21.24 -10.79 16.36
C GLY A 221 -21.07 -12.21 15.81
N PRO A 222 -22.17 -12.98 15.71
CA PRO A 222 -22.18 -14.30 15.10
C PRO A 222 -21.67 -14.29 13.65
N ALA A 223 -21.27 -15.48 13.17
CA ALA A 223 -20.64 -15.66 11.86
C ALA A 223 -21.43 -15.04 10.69
N GLU A 224 -22.76 -15.13 10.72
CA GLU A 224 -23.66 -14.64 9.67
C GLU A 224 -23.95 -13.13 9.73
N VAL A 225 -23.60 -12.46 10.85
CA VAL A 225 -23.83 -11.03 11.08
C VAL A 225 -22.54 -10.23 10.95
N ALA A 226 -21.42 -10.79 11.42
CA ALA A 226 -20.15 -10.12 11.40
C ALA A 226 -19.76 -9.71 9.98
N THR A 227 -19.19 -8.52 9.82
CA THR A 227 -18.67 -8.06 8.52
C THR A 227 -17.19 -7.76 8.65
N PHE A 228 -16.46 -7.97 7.54
CA PHE A 228 -15.04 -7.64 7.39
C PHE A 228 -14.89 -6.67 6.21
N SER A 229 -13.68 -6.13 6.03
CA SER A 229 -13.31 -5.34 4.86
C SER A 229 -11.92 -5.77 4.41
N GLU A 230 -11.91 -6.66 3.41
CA GLU A 230 -10.69 -7.26 2.84
C GLU A 230 -9.75 -7.86 3.91
N PRO A 231 -10.23 -8.88 4.67
CA PRO A 231 -9.40 -9.55 5.65
C PRO A 231 -8.20 -10.22 4.97
N GLN A 232 -7.04 -10.19 5.62
CA GLN A 232 -5.79 -10.79 5.14
C GLN A 232 -5.26 -11.78 6.18
N GLY A 233 -4.16 -11.47 6.88
CA GLY A 233 -3.46 -12.35 7.81
C GLY A 233 -4.32 -13.01 8.88
N LEU A 234 -3.94 -14.23 9.22
CA LEU A 234 -4.62 -15.09 10.17
C LEU A 234 -3.58 -15.65 11.15
N CYS A 235 -3.79 -15.51 12.45
CA CYS A 235 -2.88 -16.02 13.48
C CYS A 235 -3.67 -16.81 14.53
N LEU A 236 -3.43 -18.12 14.61
CA LEU A 236 -3.93 -18.94 15.71
C LEU A 236 -3.20 -18.58 17.00
N LEU A 237 -3.95 -18.37 18.07
CA LEU A 237 -3.38 -18.11 19.38
C LEU A 237 -2.97 -19.43 20.06
N PRO A 238 -1.90 -19.44 20.88
CA PRO A 238 -1.62 -20.58 21.73
C PRO A 238 -2.81 -20.88 22.65
N ALA A 239 -3.10 -22.16 22.89
CA ALA A 239 -4.32 -22.58 23.60
C ALA A 239 -4.56 -21.86 24.94
N HIS A 240 -3.50 -21.68 25.75
CA HIS A 240 -3.60 -20.97 27.03
C HIS A 240 -3.90 -19.47 26.87
N VAL A 241 -3.44 -18.84 25.78
CA VAL A 241 -3.74 -17.44 25.46
C VAL A 241 -5.16 -17.33 24.97
N ALA A 242 -5.59 -18.23 24.07
CA ALA A 242 -6.95 -18.29 23.55
C ALA A 242 -7.98 -18.45 24.67
N GLU A 243 -7.72 -19.34 25.63
CA GLU A 243 -8.58 -19.57 26.80
C GLU A 243 -8.81 -18.28 27.61
N VAL A 244 -7.74 -17.52 27.86
CA VAL A 244 -7.82 -16.28 28.65
C VAL A 244 -8.39 -15.12 27.84
N ALA A 245 -8.04 -15.02 26.55
CA ALA A 245 -8.48 -13.95 25.67
C ALA A 245 -9.96 -14.09 25.26
N GLY A 246 -10.47 -15.33 25.20
CA GLY A 246 -11.84 -15.66 24.85
C GLY A 246 -12.10 -15.88 23.35
N TYR A 247 -11.06 -15.96 22.53
CA TYR A 247 -11.08 -16.20 21.09
C TYR A 247 -9.81 -16.95 20.66
N ASP A 248 -9.88 -17.67 19.54
CA ASP A 248 -8.84 -18.63 19.13
C ASP A 248 -7.92 -18.08 18.03
N LEU A 249 -8.42 -17.12 17.25
CA LEU A 249 -7.75 -16.58 16.07
C LEU A 249 -7.75 -15.05 16.11
N VAL A 250 -6.64 -14.44 15.69
CA VAL A 250 -6.57 -13.02 15.33
C VAL A 250 -6.53 -12.88 13.81
N VAL A 251 -7.32 -11.96 13.28
CA VAL A 251 -7.44 -11.64 11.86
C VAL A 251 -7.02 -10.20 11.65
N ALA A 252 -6.14 -9.98 10.68
CA ALA A 252 -5.85 -8.66 10.14
C ALA A 252 -7.00 -8.25 9.19
N ASP A 253 -7.85 -7.33 9.63
CA ASP A 253 -8.98 -6.82 8.86
C ASP A 253 -8.58 -5.48 8.22
N THR A 254 -7.83 -5.63 7.12
CA THR A 254 -6.90 -4.66 6.55
C THR A 254 -7.52 -3.29 6.33
N VAL A 255 -8.61 -3.25 5.57
CA VAL A 255 -9.22 -1.98 5.15
C VAL A 255 -10.08 -1.37 6.26
N ASN A 256 -10.56 -2.18 7.20
CA ASN A 256 -11.15 -1.62 8.41
C ASN A 256 -10.09 -1.03 9.36
N HIS A 257 -8.80 -1.29 9.14
CA HIS A 257 -7.73 -0.94 10.07
C HIS A 257 -7.99 -1.51 11.48
N LEU A 258 -8.45 -2.76 11.53
CA LEU A 258 -8.80 -3.47 12.76
C LEU A 258 -8.04 -4.79 12.87
N LEU A 259 -7.85 -5.25 14.10
CA LEU A 259 -7.64 -6.66 14.39
C LEU A 259 -8.96 -7.25 14.91
N ARG A 260 -9.34 -8.42 14.40
CA ARG A 260 -10.57 -9.12 14.77
C ARG A 260 -10.23 -10.45 15.46
N GLY A 261 -10.83 -10.71 16.61
CA GLY A 261 -10.77 -11.99 17.30
C GLY A 261 -11.90 -12.90 16.80
N VAL A 262 -11.59 -14.15 16.49
CA VAL A 262 -12.59 -15.15 16.07
C VAL A 262 -12.55 -16.35 16.99
N LYS A 263 -13.72 -16.75 17.50
CA LYS A 263 -13.90 -18.01 18.22
C LYS A 263 -14.24 -19.11 17.23
N LEU A 264 -13.32 -20.02 16.96
CA LEU A 264 -13.45 -21.01 15.89
C LEU A 264 -14.63 -21.96 16.11
N ALA A 265 -14.93 -22.33 17.36
CA ALA A 265 -16.02 -23.25 17.66
C ALA A 265 -17.41 -22.70 17.26
N THR A 266 -17.62 -21.38 17.33
CA THR A 266 -18.91 -20.73 17.07
C THR A 266 -18.92 -19.86 15.82
N GLY A 267 -17.74 -19.43 15.35
CA GLY A 267 -17.59 -18.39 14.33
C GLY A 267 -17.91 -16.98 14.82
N GLU A 268 -18.02 -16.77 16.13
CA GLU A 268 -18.25 -15.43 16.71
C GLU A 268 -17.02 -14.54 16.49
N VAL A 269 -17.26 -13.31 16.06
CA VAL A 269 -16.23 -12.31 15.72
C VAL A 269 -16.37 -11.10 16.63
N VAL A 270 -15.24 -10.61 17.13
CA VAL A 270 -15.15 -9.40 17.96
C VAL A 270 -13.97 -8.53 17.55
N THR A 271 -14.12 -7.21 17.63
CA THR A 271 -13.02 -6.28 17.41
C THR A 271 -12.09 -6.25 18.64
N VAL A 272 -10.81 -6.56 18.44
CA VAL A 272 -9.82 -6.70 19.53
C VAL A 272 -8.75 -5.61 19.55
N ALA A 273 -8.47 -4.99 18.41
CA ALA A 273 -7.62 -3.81 18.32
C ALA A 273 -8.01 -2.91 17.14
N GLY A 274 -7.65 -1.62 17.21
CA GLY A 274 -8.00 -0.61 16.22
C GLY A 274 -9.31 0.10 16.52
N THR A 275 -9.42 1.34 16.03
CA THR A 275 -10.62 2.18 16.17
C THR A 275 -11.50 2.21 14.92
N GLY A 276 -11.00 1.66 13.80
CA GLY A 276 -11.63 1.79 12.48
C GLY A 276 -11.08 2.97 11.66
N ARG A 277 -10.21 3.80 12.23
CA ARG A 277 -9.54 4.91 11.52
C ARG A 277 -8.10 4.54 11.18
N GLN A 278 -7.63 5.09 10.06
CA GLN A 278 -6.25 5.01 9.64
C GLN A 278 -5.34 5.83 10.56
N TRP A 279 -4.27 5.22 11.05
CA TRP A 279 -3.27 5.89 11.89
C TRP A 279 -2.51 6.96 11.10
N ARG A 280 -2.44 8.18 11.67
CA ARG A 280 -1.71 9.33 11.09
C ARG A 280 -0.88 10.11 12.14
N SER A 281 -0.49 9.43 13.20
CA SER A 281 0.17 10.06 14.36
C SER A 281 1.70 10.09 14.23
N THR A 282 2.38 10.50 15.30
CA THR A 282 3.83 10.33 15.46
C THR A 282 4.15 8.98 16.08
N VAL A 283 5.26 8.37 15.68
CA VAL A 283 5.77 7.13 16.30
C VAL A 283 6.08 7.36 17.77
N ASP A 284 5.59 6.44 18.62
CA ASP A 284 5.94 6.34 20.04
C ASP A 284 6.10 4.87 20.45
N ASP A 285 6.80 4.63 21.56
CA ASP A 285 7.13 3.31 22.10
C ASP A 285 6.24 2.90 23.28
N HIS A 286 5.20 3.67 23.59
CA HIS A 286 4.35 3.40 24.74
C HIS A 286 3.33 2.31 24.43
N PRO A 287 2.98 1.46 25.41
CA PRO A 287 1.81 0.59 25.30
C PRO A 287 0.53 1.42 25.26
N HIS A 288 -0.31 1.15 24.26
CA HIS A 288 -1.64 1.74 24.11
C HIS A 288 -2.72 0.73 24.46
N ASP A 289 -3.88 1.19 24.93
CA ASP A 289 -5.09 0.36 24.93
C ASP A 289 -5.43 -0.01 23.47
N ALA A 290 -5.51 -1.30 23.20
CA ALA A 290 -5.61 -1.82 21.84
C ALA A 290 -6.85 -1.32 21.09
N ARG A 291 -7.96 -1.03 21.79
CA ARG A 291 -9.21 -0.54 21.18
C ARG A 291 -9.28 0.99 21.05
N SER A 292 -8.29 1.69 21.57
CA SER A 292 -8.25 3.15 21.58
C SER A 292 -7.21 3.72 20.61
N ILE A 293 -6.34 2.88 20.06
CA ILE A 293 -5.30 3.27 19.10
C ILE A 293 -5.74 3.00 17.66
N ASP A 294 -5.44 3.94 16.78
CA ASP A 294 -5.66 3.79 15.33
C ASP A 294 -4.61 2.81 14.77
N LEU A 295 -4.99 1.96 13.82
CA LEU A 295 -4.05 1.10 13.08
C LEU A 295 -4.00 1.58 11.63
N SER A 296 -3.08 1.08 10.82
CA SER A 296 -3.02 1.45 9.39
C SER A 296 -2.69 0.23 8.54
N SER A 297 -3.75 -0.39 8.02
CA SER A 297 -3.68 -1.54 7.12
C SER A 297 -2.82 -2.68 7.68
N PRO A 298 -3.25 -3.32 8.80
CA PRO A 298 -2.63 -4.56 9.23
C PRO A 298 -2.82 -5.58 8.12
N TRP A 299 -1.72 -6.16 7.63
CA TRP A 299 -1.75 -7.04 6.45
C TRP A 299 -1.52 -8.50 6.82
N ASP A 300 -0.59 -8.75 7.74
CA ASP A 300 -0.36 -10.09 8.25
C ASP A 300 -0.13 -10.11 9.77
N VAL A 301 -0.35 -11.26 10.39
CA VAL A 301 -0.21 -11.46 11.84
C VAL A 301 0.44 -12.80 12.15
N ALA A 302 1.37 -12.82 13.11
CA ALA A 302 2.04 -14.04 13.57
C ALA A 302 2.29 -14.02 15.08
N TRP A 303 2.25 -15.19 15.71
CA TRP A 303 2.58 -15.33 17.14
C TRP A 303 4.09 -15.40 17.33
N TYR A 304 4.70 -14.34 17.86
CA TYR A 304 6.15 -14.24 18.09
C TYR A 304 6.43 -13.45 19.37
N ASP A 305 7.50 -13.82 20.09
CA ASP A 305 7.91 -13.15 21.34
C ASP A 305 6.77 -13.05 22.40
N GLY A 306 5.93 -14.08 22.46
CA GLY A 306 4.81 -14.16 23.39
C GLY A 306 3.65 -13.19 23.10
N ARG A 307 3.59 -12.62 21.89
CA ARG A 307 2.57 -11.67 21.44
C ARG A 307 2.16 -11.96 20.00
N VAL A 308 1.10 -11.30 19.54
CA VAL A 308 0.78 -11.23 18.11
C VAL A 308 1.58 -10.08 17.51
N VAL A 309 2.54 -10.38 16.65
CA VAL A 309 3.22 -9.37 15.82
C VAL A 309 2.37 -9.13 14.57
N VAL A 310 2.26 -7.88 14.18
CA VAL A 310 1.39 -7.37 13.12
C VAL A 310 2.26 -6.67 12.08
N ALA A 311 2.19 -7.12 10.83
CA ALA A 311 2.78 -6.43 9.70
C ALA A 311 1.87 -5.24 9.33
N MET A 312 2.26 -4.04 9.75
CA MET A 312 1.49 -2.82 9.56
C MET A 312 1.89 -2.16 8.25
N ALA A 313 1.35 -2.70 7.14
CA ALA A 313 1.73 -2.33 5.78
C ALA A 313 1.60 -0.83 5.53
N GLY A 314 0.49 -0.23 5.98
CA GLY A 314 0.13 1.16 5.70
C GLY A 314 1.04 2.21 6.31
N ILE A 315 1.89 1.84 7.27
CA ILE A 315 2.87 2.75 7.89
C ILE A 315 4.26 2.13 7.96
N HIS A 316 4.51 1.08 7.19
CA HIS A 316 5.81 0.44 7.03
C HIS A 316 6.50 0.08 8.37
N GLN A 317 5.72 -0.54 9.26
CA GLN A 317 6.15 -0.92 10.61
C GLN A 317 5.74 -2.35 10.96
N LEU A 318 6.37 -2.90 11.98
CA LEU A 318 5.84 -4.03 12.74
C LEU A 318 5.27 -3.49 14.05
N TRP A 319 4.09 -3.98 14.42
CA TRP A 319 3.44 -3.70 15.71
C TRP A 319 3.29 -4.99 16.50
N TRP A 320 3.08 -4.89 17.82
CA TRP A 320 2.70 -6.02 18.65
C TRP A 320 1.33 -5.77 19.27
N PHE A 321 0.61 -6.86 19.54
CA PHE A 321 -0.66 -6.90 20.26
C PHE A 321 -0.60 -8.02 21.32
N ASP A 322 -1.00 -7.69 22.54
CA ASP A 322 -1.12 -8.63 23.67
C ASP A 322 -2.63 -8.96 23.88
N PRO A 323 -3.08 -10.18 23.49
CA PRO A 323 -4.49 -10.58 23.61
C PRO A 323 -5.04 -10.57 25.02
N ILE A 324 -4.19 -10.81 26.03
CA ILE A 324 -4.59 -10.95 27.43
C ILE A 324 -4.68 -9.56 28.08
N LYS A 325 -3.64 -8.74 27.91
CA LYS A 325 -3.61 -7.38 28.46
C LYS A 325 -4.42 -6.38 27.66
N ARG A 326 -4.76 -6.72 26.41
CA ARG A 326 -5.46 -5.87 25.45
C ARG A 326 -4.73 -4.56 25.21
N THR A 327 -3.41 -4.67 25.06
CA THR A 327 -2.53 -3.54 24.74
C THR A 327 -1.84 -3.79 23.41
N ALA A 328 -1.53 -2.72 22.69
CA ALA A 328 -0.77 -2.77 21.45
C ALA A 328 0.31 -1.67 21.43
N GLY A 329 1.29 -1.80 20.55
CA GLY A 329 2.31 -0.76 20.36
C GLY A 329 3.30 -1.09 19.25
N MET A 330 4.22 -0.17 18.98
CA MET A 330 5.27 -0.36 17.98
C MET A 330 6.21 -1.51 18.40
N TYR A 331 6.52 -2.38 17.45
CA TYR A 331 7.52 -3.44 17.58
C TYR A 331 8.82 -3.06 16.85
N ALA A 332 8.72 -2.57 15.61
CA ALA A 332 9.86 -2.14 14.80
C ALA A 332 9.48 -1.11 13.73
N GLY A 333 10.45 -0.27 13.34
CA GLY A 333 10.39 0.61 12.17
C GLY A 333 10.07 2.08 12.46
N THR A 334 10.42 2.98 11.52
CA THR A 334 10.29 4.45 11.68
C THR A 334 9.24 5.10 10.79
N THR A 335 8.41 4.34 10.08
CA THR A 335 7.49 4.80 8.99
C THR A 335 8.16 5.28 7.71
N VAL A 336 9.49 5.17 7.59
CA VAL A 336 10.18 5.53 6.35
C VAL A 336 10.09 4.34 5.39
N GLU A 337 9.53 4.57 4.21
CA GLU A 337 9.45 3.60 3.12
C GLU A 337 10.82 3.43 2.44
N ALA A 338 11.62 2.48 2.92
CA ALA A 338 12.93 2.16 2.36
C ALA A 338 13.44 0.81 2.91
N LEU A 339 14.65 0.42 2.53
CA LEU A 339 15.34 -0.76 3.05
C LEU A 339 16.50 -0.34 3.96
N LYS A 340 16.42 -0.63 5.26
CA LYS A 340 17.52 -0.43 6.21
C LYS A 340 17.46 -1.44 7.36
N ASP A 341 18.53 -2.19 7.53
CA ASP A 341 18.76 -3.14 8.64
C ASP A 341 19.25 -2.44 9.92
N GLY A 342 19.19 -3.14 11.05
CA GLY A 342 19.70 -2.64 12.32
C GLY A 342 18.79 -2.93 13.52
N PRO A 343 18.96 -2.20 14.63
CA PRO A 343 18.09 -2.30 15.81
C PRO A 343 16.64 -1.97 15.46
N LEU A 344 15.67 -2.73 15.98
CA LEU A 344 14.26 -2.64 15.60
C LEU A 344 13.66 -1.21 15.55
N PRO A 345 13.96 -0.28 16.48
CA PRO A 345 13.39 1.07 16.40
C PRO A 345 13.92 1.93 15.25
N GLU A 346 15.02 1.53 14.60
CA GLU A 346 15.76 2.34 13.61
C GLU A 346 15.68 1.82 12.17
N VAL A 347 15.04 0.66 11.98
CA VAL A 347 14.94 0.01 10.67
C VAL A 347 13.97 0.76 9.78
N TRP A 348 14.19 0.65 8.48
CA TRP A 348 13.24 1.09 7.46
C TRP A 348 12.70 -0.15 6.77
N MET A 349 11.39 -0.17 6.56
CA MET A 349 10.66 -1.20 5.83
C MET A 349 9.83 -0.52 4.75
N ALA A 350 9.27 -1.30 3.84
CA ALA A 350 8.38 -0.82 2.81
C ALA A 350 7.26 -1.84 2.59
N GLN A 351 6.13 -1.56 3.24
CA GLN A 351 4.90 -2.34 3.14
C GLN A 351 5.10 -3.82 3.51
N PRO A 352 5.43 -4.14 4.78
CA PRO A 352 5.53 -5.52 5.21
C PRO A 352 4.16 -6.21 5.07
N SER A 353 4.12 -7.38 4.42
CA SER A 353 2.84 -8.03 4.03
C SER A 353 2.73 -9.53 4.34
N GLY A 354 3.82 -10.17 4.78
CA GLY A 354 3.83 -11.58 5.13
C GLY A 354 4.70 -11.81 6.36
N LEU A 355 4.27 -12.67 7.27
CA LEU A 355 4.97 -13.03 8.49
C LEU A 355 5.03 -14.55 8.67
N SER A 356 6.18 -15.07 9.10
CA SER A 356 6.31 -16.49 9.45
C SER A 356 7.38 -16.71 10.51
N VAL A 357 7.11 -17.56 11.48
CA VAL A 357 8.03 -17.84 12.58
C VAL A 357 8.79 -19.14 12.29
N SER A 358 10.10 -19.13 12.51
CA SER A 358 10.92 -20.35 12.37
C SER A 358 10.47 -21.43 13.35
N ALA A 359 10.66 -22.70 12.99
CA ALA A 359 10.17 -23.83 13.79
C ALA A 359 10.75 -23.89 15.22
N ASP A 360 11.94 -23.33 15.44
CA ASP A 360 12.60 -23.19 16.74
C ASP A 360 12.18 -21.92 17.50
N GLY A 361 11.36 -21.06 16.90
CA GLY A 361 10.91 -19.78 17.45
C GLY A 361 11.98 -18.69 17.51
N SER A 362 13.16 -18.90 16.93
CA SER A 362 14.28 -17.94 17.03
C SER A 362 14.11 -16.74 16.10
N ARG A 363 13.46 -16.90 14.95
CA ARG A 363 13.32 -15.87 13.91
C ARG A 363 11.88 -15.60 13.54
N LEU A 364 11.55 -14.32 13.39
CA LEU A 364 10.35 -13.88 12.67
C LEU A 364 10.78 -13.43 11.27
N TRP A 365 10.43 -14.22 10.26
CA TRP A 365 10.59 -13.87 8.86
C TRP A 365 9.47 -12.93 8.41
N LEU A 366 9.81 -12.00 7.52
CA LEU A 366 8.86 -11.11 6.90
C LEU A 366 9.11 -10.92 5.40
N ALA A 367 8.03 -10.76 4.65
CA ALA A 367 8.06 -10.25 3.28
C ALA A 367 7.91 -8.72 3.32
N ASP A 368 8.94 -8.01 2.83
CA ASP A 368 9.01 -6.54 2.77
C ASP A 368 8.75 -6.10 1.32
N SER A 369 7.46 -6.05 0.98
CA SER A 369 6.92 -6.21 -0.38
C SER A 369 7.41 -5.14 -1.35
N GLU A 370 7.34 -3.86 -0.98
CA GLU A 370 7.69 -2.75 -1.88
C GLU A 370 9.20 -2.69 -2.15
N THR A 371 10.03 -3.25 -1.25
CA THR A 371 11.48 -3.44 -1.45
C THR A 371 11.85 -4.74 -2.15
N SER A 372 10.86 -5.57 -2.50
CA SER A 372 11.07 -6.91 -3.06
C SER A 372 12.07 -7.74 -2.25
N ALA A 373 11.95 -7.67 -0.91
CA ALA A 373 12.93 -8.23 0.02
C ALA A 373 12.31 -9.22 1.00
N ILE A 374 13.13 -10.17 1.45
CA ILE A 374 12.82 -11.09 2.54
C ILE A 374 13.77 -10.79 3.68
N ARG A 375 13.20 -10.56 4.86
CA ARG A 375 13.93 -10.09 6.03
C ARG A 375 13.56 -10.94 7.24
N TYR A 376 14.35 -10.85 8.29
CA TYR A 376 14.03 -11.52 9.55
C TYR A 376 14.46 -10.71 10.76
N VAL A 377 13.72 -10.91 11.85
CA VAL A 377 14.05 -10.42 13.19
C VAL A 377 14.72 -11.54 13.99
N GLU A 378 15.87 -11.25 14.57
CA GLU A 378 16.60 -12.15 15.47
C GLU A 378 17.36 -11.30 16.51
N GLY A 379 17.23 -11.62 17.80
CA GLY A 379 18.00 -10.96 18.85
C GLY A 379 17.80 -9.43 18.96
N GLY A 380 16.61 -8.92 18.61
CA GLY A 380 16.31 -7.48 18.64
C GLY A 380 16.90 -6.69 17.47
N MET A 381 17.36 -7.37 16.43
CA MET A 381 17.88 -6.80 15.20
C MET A 381 17.06 -7.30 14.00
N MET A 382 16.95 -6.47 12.97
CA MET A 382 16.40 -6.86 11.67
C MET A 382 17.53 -6.99 10.64
N HIS A 383 17.44 -8.06 9.84
CA HIS A 383 18.41 -8.41 8.81
C HIS A 383 17.70 -8.66 7.48
N THR A 384 18.34 -8.27 6.38
CA THR A 384 17.91 -8.59 5.03
C THR A 384 18.58 -9.89 4.58
N ALA A 385 17.77 -10.85 4.17
CA ALA A 385 18.23 -12.13 3.61
C ALA A 385 18.29 -12.10 2.08
N VAL A 386 17.25 -11.56 1.44
CA VAL A 386 17.15 -11.43 -0.02
C VAL A 386 16.57 -10.05 -0.35
N GLY A 387 17.00 -9.46 -1.47
CA GLY A 387 16.48 -8.19 -1.98
C GLY A 387 17.49 -7.05 -1.91
N GLN A 388 17.32 -6.06 -2.78
CA GLN A 388 18.29 -4.97 -2.98
C GLN A 388 17.69 -3.56 -2.77
N GLY A 389 16.37 -3.42 -2.71
CA GLY A 389 15.68 -2.15 -2.43
C GLY A 389 14.44 -1.91 -3.31
N LEU A 390 13.82 -0.72 -3.15
CA LEU A 390 12.52 -0.35 -3.76
C LEU A 390 12.41 -0.45 -5.29
N PHE A 391 13.54 -0.43 -6.00
CA PHE A 391 13.56 -0.34 -7.47
C PHE A 391 14.37 -1.44 -8.13
N ASP A 392 14.89 -2.42 -7.39
CA ASP A 392 15.68 -3.53 -7.92
C ASP A 392 14.88 -4.82 -7.74
N PHE A 393 14.24 -5.28 -8.81
CA PHE A 393 13.30 -6.41 -8.78
C PHE A 393 13.37 -7.22 -10.08
N GLY A 394 12.80 -8.42 -10.08
CA GLY A 394 12.82 -9.33 -11.23
C GLY A 394 12.76 -10.78 -10.79
N HIS A 395 12.97 -11.71 -11.71
CA HIS A 395 12.89 -13.16 -11.44
C HIS A 395 14.25 -13.82 -11.65
N VAL A 396 15.13 -13.75 -10.65
CA VAL A 396 16.50 -14.29 -10.75
C VAL A 396 16.82 -15.19 -9.56
N ASP A 397 17.20 -16.43 -9.83
CA ASP A 397 17.72 -17.42 -8.87
C ASP A 397 19.23 -17.21 -8.62
N GLY A 398 19.76 -17.90 -7.61
CA GLY A 398 21.19 -17.95 -7.29
C GLY A 398 21.50 -17.39 -5.91
N PRO A 399 22.73 -16.90 -5.67
CA PRO A 399 23.13 -16.32 -4.40
C PRO A 399 22.18 -15.24 -3.93
N ALA A 400 21.88 -15.20 -2.64
CA ALA A 400 20.85 -14.32 -2.06
C ALA A 400 21.10 -12.83 -2.33
N ASP A 401 22.38 -12.42 -2.39
CA ASP A 401 22.80 -11.05 -2.71
C ASP A 401 22.57 -10.65 -4.18
N ARG A 402 22.30 -11.61 -5.07
CA ARG A 402 22.08 -11.41 -6.51
C ARG A 402 20.68 -11.79 -6.99
N ALA A 403 20.01 -12.65 -6.22
CA ALA A 403 18.65 -13.06 -6.47
C ALA A 403 17.72 -11.85 -6.46
N LEU A 404 16.71 -11.89 -7.32
CA LEU A 404 15.68 -10.87 -7.40
C LEU A 404 14.31 -11.52 -7.22
N LEU A 405 13.45 -10.77 -6.54
CA LEU A 405 12.04 -11.03 -6.32
C LEU A 405 11.23 -9.86 -6.90
N GLN A 406 9.92 -9.98 -6.96
CA GLN A 406 9.02 -8.90 -7.36
C GLN A 406 7.77 -8.91 -6.46
N HIS A 407 7.71 -7.91 -5.58
CA HIS A 407 6.59 -7.67 -4.65
C HIS A 407 6.08 -8.92 -3.93
N PRO A 408 6.94 -9.66 -3.19
CA PRO A 408 6.54 -10.88 -2.49
C PRO A 408 5.59 -10.56 -1.34
N LEU A 409 4.46 -11.26 -1.25
CA LEU A 409 3.46 -11.03 -0.20
C LEU A 409 3.49 -12.05 0.94
N GLY A 410 4.02 -13.24 0.72
CA GLY A 410 3.92 -14.36 1.66
C GLY A 410 5.26 -15.04 1.93
N VAL A 411 5.45 -15.52 3.15
CA VAL A 411 6.61 -16.30 3.57
C VAL A 411 6.16 -17.48 4.43
N CYS A 412 6.85 -18.61 4.31
CA CYS A 412 6.61 -19.79 5.13
C CYS A 412 7.95 -20.42 5.54
N ALA A 413 8.30 -20.29 6.81
CA ALA A 413 9.48 -20.93 7.37
C ALA A 413 9.28 -22.47 7.43
N LEU A 414 10.24 -23.21 6.92
CA LEU A 414 10.21 -24.67 6.87
C LEU A 414 10.96 -25.29 8.07
N PRO A 415 10.62 -26.53 8.47
CA PRO A 415 11.31 -27.22 9.57
C PRO A 415 12.81 -27.44 9.36
N ASP A 416 13.31 -27.38 8.12
CA ASP A 416 14.73 -27.50 7.81
C ASP A 416 15.50 -26.17 7.89
N GLY A 417 14.83 -25.08 8.28
CA GLY A 417 15.40 -23.75 8.41
C GLY A 417 15.36 -22.91 7.13
N SER A 418 14.98 -23.49 5.99
CA SER A 418 14.75 -22.73 4.75
C SER A 418 13.39 -22.02 4.77
N VAL A 419 13.17 -21.12 3.82
CA VAL A 419 11.97 -20.27 3.75
C VAL A 419 11.37 -20.35 2.36
N LEU A 420 10.09 -20.66 2.26
CA LEU A 420 9.32 -20.48 1.03
C LEU A 420 8.81 -19.05 0.94
N ILE A 421 8.78 -18.53 -0.28
CA ILE A 421 8.43 -17.15 -0.59
C ILE A 421 7.37 -17.20 -1.68
N ALA A 422 6.22 -16.59 -1.45
CA ALA A 422 5.27 -16.25 -2.50
C ALA A 422 5.78 -15.00 -3.21
N ASP A 423 6.48 -15.20 -4.33
CA ASP A 423 7.05 -14.15 -5.17
C ASP A 423 5.97 -13.67 -6.16
N THR A 424 5.05 -12.87 -5.61
CA THR A 424 3.69 -12.65 -6.13
C THR A 424 3.67 -12.17 -7.57
N TYR A 425 4.43 -11.13 -7.90
CA TYR A 425 4.39 -10.54 -9.25
C TYR A 425 5.26 -11.29 -10.26
N ASN A 426 6.12 -12.20 -9.81
CA ASN A 426 6.78 -13.16 -10.69
C ASN A 426 5.92 -14.42 -10.91
N GLY A 427 4.74 -14.52 -10.27
CA GLY A 427 3.87 -15.69 -10.39
C GLY A 427 4.54 -16.98 -9.92
N ALA A 428 5.36 -16.90 -8.87
CA ALA A 428 6.25 -18.00 -8.48
C ALA A 428 6.26 -18.27 -6.97
N VAL A 429 6.59 -19.51 -6.61
CA VAL A 429 7.08 -19.85 -5.27
C VAL A 429 8.59 -20.04 -5.34
N ARG A 430 9.30 -19.31 -4.48
CA ARG A 430 10.76 -19.36 -4.36
C ARG A 430 11.14 -19.99 -3.02
N ARG A 431 12.36 -20.49 -2.93
CA ARG A 431 12.92 -21.04 -1.70
C ARG A 431 14.26 -20.40 -1.41
N PHE A 432 14.41 -19.78 -0.24
CA PHE A 432 15.68 -19.32 0.28
C PHE A 432 16.22 -20.34 1.29
N ASP A 433 17.46 -20.79 1.09
CA ASP A 433 18.17 -21.67 2.01
C ASP A 433 19.31 -20.91 2.72
N PRO A 434 19.15 -20.58 4.02
CA PRO A 434 20.19 -19.89 4.79
C PRO A 434 21.50 -20.68 4.95
N ALA A 435 21.48 -22.00 4.79
CA ALA A 435 22.69 -22.82 4.94
C ALA A 435 23.63 -22.71 3.73
N THR A 436 23.06 -22.48 2.55
CA THR A 436 23.80 -22.35 1.28
C THR A 436 23.80 -20.92 0.73
N ASP A 437 23.01 -20.04 1.32
CA ASP A 437 22.79 -18.66 0.89
C ASP A 437 22.30 -18.57 -0.57
N GLN A 438 21.38 -19.47 -0.93
CA GLN A 438 20.82 -19.59 -2.28
C GLN A 438 19.30 -19.37 -2.29
N VAL A 439 18.83 -18.75 -3.36
CA VAL A 439 17.42 -18.65 -3.74
C VAL A 439 17.19 -19.48 -5.00
N ALA A 440 16.16 -20.32 -4.98
CA ALA A 440 15.77 -21.12 -6.14
C ALA A 440 14.26 -21.10 -6.38
N THR A 441 13.85 -21.20 -7.65
CA THR A 441 12.44 -21.35 -8.02
C THR A 441 11.96 -22.77 -7.72
N VAL A 442 10.82 -22.87 -7.04
CA VAL A 442 10.15 -24.13 -6.66
C VAL A 442 9.00 -24.43 -7.62
N ALA A 443 8.22 -23.40 -7.95
CA ALA A 443 7.09 -23.44 -8.86
C ALA A 443 6.91 -22.07 -9.52
N ASP A 444 6.36 -22.06 -10.72
CA ASP A 444 6.07 -20.87 -11.54
C ASP A 444 4.69 -21.01 -12.23
N GLY A 445 4.29 -19.98 -12.97
CA GLY A 445 3.00 -19.95 -13.68
C GLY A 445 1.78 -19.84 -12.77
N LEU A 446 1.98 -19.31 -11.56
CA LEU A 446 0.94 -19.08 -10.56
C LEU A 446 0.35 -17.67 -10.73
N ALA A 447 -0.95 -17.53 -10.51
CA ALA A 447 -1.62 -16.24 -10.65
C ALA A 447 -1.59 -15.46 -9.33
N GLU A 448 -0.61 -14.57 -9.21
CA GLU A 448 -0.38 -13.72 -8.03
C GLU A 448 -0.47 -14.49 -6.71
N PRO A 449 0.48 -15.43 -6.44
CA PRO A 449 0.50 -16.14 -5.18
C PRO A 449 0.68 -15.14 -4.03
N SER A 450 -0.28 -15.08 -3.12
CA SER A 450 -0.31 -14.13 -2.00
C SER A 450 0.20 -14.74 -0.69
N ASP A 451 0.22 -16.08 -0.62
CA ASP A 451 0.67 -16.82 0.55
C ASP A 451 1.13 -18.24 0.23
N VAL A 452 1.92 -18.81 1.14
CA VAL A 452 2.32 -20.23 1.12
C VAL A 452 2.13 -20.81 2.52
N VAL A 453 1.54 -21.99 2.60
CA VAL A 453 1.28 -22.67 3.89
C VAL A 453 1.72 -24.13 3.84
N LEU A 454 2.40 -24.57 4.90
CA LEU A 454 2.85 -25.95 5.12
C LEU A 454 1.89 -26.68 6.06
N THR A 455 1.38 -27.84 5.65
CA THR A 455 0.56 -28.70 6.50
C THR A 455 1.42 -29.58 7.41
N GLY A 456 0.83 -30.09 8.50
CA GLY A 456 1.50 -31.06 9.38
C GLY A 456 1.88 -32.38 8.68
N ALA A 457 1.28 -32.68 7.52
CA ALA A 457 1.65 -33.81 6.68
C ALA A 457 2.83 -33.52 5.72
N GLY A 458 3.35 -32.29 5.72
CA GLY A 458 4.44 -31.85 4.83
C GLY A 458 3.98 -31.42 3.44
N GLU A 459 2.68 -31.20 3.25
CA GLU A 459 2.13 -30.72 1.98
C GLU A 459 2.19 -29.19 1.95
N VAL A 460 2.43 -28.62 0.78
CA VAL A 460 2.48 -27.16 0.60
C VAL A 460 1.31 -26.71 -0.25
N PHE A 461 0.51 -25.79 0.28
CA PHE A 461 -0.51 -25.08 -0.46
C PHE A 461 -0.04 -23.65 -0.74
N VAL A 462 -0.34 -23.18 -1.94
CA VAL A 462 -0.13 -21.80 -2.38
C VAL A 462 -1.49 -21.15 -2.51
N VAL A 463 -1.67 -19.98 -1.91
CA VAL A 463 -2.88 -19.17 -2.10
C VAL A 463 -2.67 -18.37 -3.37
N GLU A 464 -3.35 -18.73 -4.47
CA GLU A 464 -3.31 -17.99 -5.73
C GLU A 464 -4.47 -16.99 -5.75
N SER A 465 -4.17 -15.73 -5.42
CA SER A 465 -5.19 -14.70 -5.26
C SER A 465 -5.93 -14.45 -6.58
N ALA A 466 -5.20 -14.19 -7.66
CA ALA A 466 -5.79 -13.90 -8.97
C ALA A 466 -6.40 -15.13 -9.66
N ALA A 467 -6.07 -16.36 -9.23
CA ALA A 467 -6.76 -17.57 -9.69
C ALA A 467 -7.94 -17.99 -8.81
N HIS A 468 -8.23 -17.24 -7.74
CA HIS A 468 -9.37 -17.48 -6.85
C HIS A 468 -9.37 -18.90 -6.22
N ARG A 469 -8.20 -19.45 -5.89
CA ARG A 469 -8.05 -20.83 -5.39
C ARG A 469 -6.81 -21.04 -4.52
N LEU A 470 -6.75 -22.20 -3.88
CA LEU A 470 -5.52 -22.75 -3.33
C LEU A 470 -4.98 -23.83 -4.26
N THR A 471 -3.68 -23.81 -4.50
CA THR A 471 -2.99 -24.81 -5.33
C THR A 471 -2.01 -25.59 -4.49
N ARG A 472 -2.17 -26.91 -4.50
CA ARG A 472 -1.25 -27.82 -3.84
C ARG A 472 -0.03 -28.07 -4.72
N LEU A 473 1.17 -27.83 -4.18
CA LEU A 473 2.40 -28.14 -4.90
C LEU A 473 2.58 -29.65 -5.08
N ALA A 474 3.13 -30.03 -6.23
CA ALA A 474 3.42 -31.43 -6.54
C ALA A 474 4.39 -32.04 -5.52
N PRO A 475 4.21 -33.33 -5.14
CA PRO A 475 5.19 -34.03 -4.30
C PRO A 475 6.60 -33.93 -4.88
N GLY A 476 7.57 -33.57 -4.03
CA GLY A 476 8.97 -33.41 -4.45
C GLY A 476 9.34 -32.05 -5.07
N ALA A 477 8.39 -31.13 -5.25
CA ALA A 477 8.67 -29.78 -5.75
C ALA A 477 9.74 -29.06 -4.89
N LEU A 478 9.65 -29.18 -3.57
CA LEU A 478 10.64 -28.60 -2.64
C LEU A 478 12.05 -29.16 -2.83
N SER A 479 12.17 -30.45 -3.12
CA SER A 479 13.47 -31.11 -3.38
C SER A 479 14.00 -30.88 -4.79
N ALA A 480 13.12 -30.50 -5.73
CA ALA A 480 13.51 -30.14 -7.09
C ALA A 480 13.98 -28.69 -7.21
N ALA A 481 13.75 -27.86 -6.19
CA ALA A 481 14.26 -26.50 -6.13
C ALA A 481 15.77 -26.47 -6.36
N GLY A 482 16.21 -25.68 -7.35
CA GLY A 482 17.62 -25.58 -7.75
C GLY A 482 18.09 -26.65 -8.75
N ALA A 483 17.21 -27.56 -9.21
CA ALA A 483 17.52 -28.48 -10.31
C ALA A 483 17.68 -27.75 -11.66
N SER A 484 17.05 -26.58 -11.79
CA SER A 484 17.25 -25.62 -12.87
C SER A 484 17.34 -24.21 -12.27
N THR A 485 18.20 -23.37 -12.83
CA THR A 485 18.36 -21.98 -12.41
C THR A 485 17.52 -21.09 -13.32
N VAL A 486 16.63 -20.28 -12.74
CA VAL A 486 15.92 -19.22 -13.47
C VAL A 486 16.81 -17.97 -13.52
N ASP A 487 17.22 -17.56 -14.71
CA ASP A 487 17.94 -16.30 -14.99
C ASP A 487 17.02 -15.39 -15.81
N GLY A 488 15.90 -15.02 -15.20
CA GLY A 488 14.88 -14.18 -15.81
C GLY A 488 15.31 -12.71 -15.92
N PRO A 489 14.42 -11.85 -16.46
CA PRO A 489 14.74 -10.44 -16.64
C PRO A 489 14.99 -9.75 -15.29
N ARG A 490 16.05 -8.94 -15.27
CA ARG A 490 16.37 -8.02 -14.18
C ARG A 490 15.74 -6.69 -14.53
N HIS A 491 14.85 -6.21 -13.67
CA HIS A 491 14.20 -4.93 -13.84
C HIS A 491 14.76 -3.93 -12.84
N ARG A 492 14.91 -2.70 -13.32
CA ARG A 492 15.08 -1.54 -12.47
C ARG A 492 14.09 -0.49 -12.90
N LEU A 493 13.27 -0.01 -11.98
CA LEU A 493 12.37 1.09 -12.29
C LEU A 493 13.20 2.37 -12.47
N GLU A 494 13.52 2.71 -13.71
CA GLU A 494 14.13 3.99 -14.06
C GLU A 494 13.06 5.07 -14.17
N ARG A 495 12.65 5.64 -13.03
CA ARG A 495 11.94 6.93 -13.06
C ARG A 495 12.87 7.95 -13.71
N LYS A 496 12.42 8.63 -14.77
CA LYS A 496 13.22 9.65 -15.48
C LYS A 496 13.75 10.65 -14.43
N PRO A 497 15.08 10.76 -14.28
CA PRO A 497 15.64 11.63 -13.25
C PRO A 497 15.32 13.08 -13.57
N THR A 498 15.11 13.87 -12.52
CA THR A 498 15.04 15.32 -12.65
C THR A 498 16.46 15.85 -12.84
N ASP A 499 16.67 16.53 -13.96
CA ASP A 499 17.94 17.17 -14.27
C ASP A 499 18.11 18.43 -13.40
N VAL A 500 19.13 18.46 -12.55
CA VAL A 500 19.46 19.61 -11.70
C VAL A 500 20.88 20.10 -11.95
N ALA A 501 21.10 21.39 -11.73
CA ALA A 501 22.43 21.97 -11.79
C ALA A 501 23.24 21.61 -10.54
N ALA A 502 24.56 21.47 -10.70
CA ALA A 502 25.48 21.42 -9.57
C ALA A 502 25.50 22.78 -8.85
N GLY A 503 25.73 22.78 -7.53
CA GLY A 503 25.71 24.00 -6.72
C GLY A 503 24.35 24.23 -6.08
N GLU A 504 23.88 25.47 -6.07
CA GLU A 504 22.66 25.85 -5.34
C GLU A 504 21.39 25.35 -6.05
N LEU A 505 20.58 24.60 -5.30
CA LEU A 505 19.26 24.11 -5.71
C LEU A 505 18.23 24.55 -4.67
N THR A 506 17.17 25.23 -5.09
CA THR A 506 16.02 25.54 -4.22
C THR A 506 15.04 24.38 -4.27
N LEU A 507 14.86 23.66 -3.17
CA LEU A 507 13.77 22.71 -2.98
C LEU A 507 12.55 23.47 -2.46
N ASP A 508 11.44 23.46 -3.21
CA ASP A 508 10.19 24.11 -2.81
C ASP A 508 9.08 23.08 -2.68
N VAL A 509 8.56 22.88 -1.48
CA VAL A 509 7.34 22.12 -1.24
C VAL A 509 6.15 23.07 -1.34
N ILE A 510 5.36 22.91 -2.40
CA ILE A 510 4.17 23.74 -2.66
C ILE A 510 3.01 23.22 -1.83
N PHE A 511 2.49 24.09 -0.97
CA PHE A 511 1.36 23.79 -0.09
C PHE A 511 0.43 24.99 0.04
N ALA A 512 -0.84 24.76 -0.24
CA ALA A 512 -1.95 25.66 0.08
C ALA A 512 -2.98 24.91 0.95
N PRO A 513 -3.40 25.46 2.10
CA PRO A 513 -4.47 24.87 2.91
C PRO A 513 -5.77 24.67 2.10
N ALA A 514 -6.61 23.73 2.55
CA ALA A 514 -7.93 23.58 1.96
C ALA A 514 -8.77 24.86 2.08
N PRO A 515 -9.78 25.06 1.22
CA PRO A 515 -10.80 26.07 1.46
C PRO A 515 -11.35 25.94 2.88
N GLY A 516 -11.35 27.03 3.64
CA GLY A 516 -11.82 27.05 5.04
C GLY A 516 -10.83 26.51 6.08
N GLN A 517 -9.58 26.22 5.71
CA GLN A 517 -8.52 25.80 6.64
C GLN A 517 -7.35 26.78 6.64
N LYS A 518 -6.56 26.79 7.72
CA LYS A 518 -5.33 27.59 7.87
C LYS A 518 -4.21 26.78 8.51
N LEU A 519 -2.96 27.16 8.24
CA LEU A 519 -1.84 26.73 9.07
C LEU A 519 -2.04 27.37 10.46
N ASP A 520 -1.99 26.56 11.51
CA ASP A 520 -2.10 27.03 12.89
C ASP A 520 -0.76 26.89 13.61
N GLU A 521 -0.08 28.01 13.81
CA GLU A 521 1.23 28.06 14.47
C GLU A 521 1.13 28.28 15.99
N THR A 522 -0.08 28.29 16.56
CA THR A 522 -0.33 28.65 17.96
C THR A 522 0.49 27.81 18.96
N TYR A 523 0.75 26.54 18.64
CA TYR A 523 1.49 25.60 19.50
C TYR A 523 2.86 25.19 18.95
N GLY A 524 3.36 25.92 17.94
CA GLY A 524 4.63 25.63 17.28
C GLY A 524 4.48 25.52 15.76
N PRO A 525 5.56 25.15 15.06
CA PRO A 525 5.56 25.08 13.61
C PRO A 525 4.53 24.06 13.10
N SER A 526 3.62 24.51 12.23
CA SER A 526 2.62 23.64 11.62
C SER A 526 3.19 22.77 10.50
N THR A 527 4.44 23.00 10.11
CA THR A 527 5.11 22.31 9.00
C THR A 527 6.41 21.66 9.43
N ARG A 528 6.75 20.57 8.77
CA ARG A 528 8.02 19.85 8.94
C ARG A 528 8.53 19.39 7.58
N LEU A 529 9.83 19.58 7.35
CA LEU A 529 10.54 19.15 6.16
C LEU A 529 11.81 18.38 6.55
N VAL A 530 11.91 17.13 6.13
CA VAL A 530 13.12 16.30 6.27
C VAL A 530 13.70 16.08 4.88
N VAL A 531 15.01 16.29 4.73
CA VAL A 531 15.72 16.08 3.47
C VAL A 531 16.94 15.19 3.70
N SER A 532 17.09 14.14 2.91
CA SER A 532 18.28 13.30 2.84
C SER A 532 18.59 12.95 1.38
N ALA A 533 19.74 12.33 1.15
CA ALA A 533 20.10 11.85 -0.18
C ALA A 533 20.75 10.48 -0.13
N SER A 534 20.57 9.73 -1.21
CA SER A 534 21.29 8.49 -1.49
C SER A 534 21.97 8.59 -2.88
N PRO A 535 23.30 8.55 -2.96
CA PRO A 535 24.20 8.41 -1.83
C PRO A 535 24.31 9.75 -1.05
N PRO A 536 24.68 9.75 0.24
CA PRO A 536 24.66 10.94 1.09
C PRO A 536 25.51 12.10 0.55
N GLU A 537 26.58 11.78 -0.18
CA GLU A 537 27.52 12.77 -0.73
C GLU A 537 26.95 13.58 -1.89
N LEU A 538 25.76 13.24 -2.38
CA LEU A 538 25.00 14.05 -3.35
C LEU A 538 24.71 15.45 -2.79
N LEU A 539 24.50 15.55 -1.48
CA LEU A 539 24.28 16.83 -0.79
C LEU A 539 25.52 17.23 0.01
N VAL A 540 26.07 18.40 -0.31
CA VAL A 540 27.10 19.05 0.50
C VAL A 540 26.45 19.77 1.69
N GLU A 541 25.29 20.40 1.47
CA GLU A 541 24.52 21.14 2.48
C GLU A 541 23.01 21.01 2.24
N GLY A 542 22.21 21.21 3.30
CA GLY A 542 20.74 21.28 3.23
C GLY A 542 20.00 19.99 3.63
N ALA A 543 20.72 18.90 3.91
CA ALA A 543 20.16 17.71 4.53
C ALA A 543 19.75 17.96 6.00
N GLY A 544 18.83 17.15 6.53
CA GLY A 544 18.34 17.22 7.90
C GLY A 544 16.87 17.63 8.02
N THR A 545 16.44 17.91 9.26
CA THR A 545 15.06 18.30 9.59
C THR A 545 14.95 19.81 9.79
N GLY A 546 13.86 20.40 9.34
CA GLY A 546 13.50 21.81 9.55
C GLY A 546 12.00 22.01 9.37
N THR A 547 11.54 23.26 9.38
CA THR A 547 10.10 23.61 9.35
C THR A 547 9.71 24.34 8.06
N GLU A 548 10.64 25.09 7.47
CA GLU A 548 10.42 25.78 6.20
C GLU A 548 10.17 24.78 5.07
N LEU A 549 9.09 25.00 4.31
CA LEU A 549 8.75 24.21 3.12
C LEU A 549 9.61 24.58 1.91
N SER A 550 10.35 25.68 1.97
CA SER A 550 11.40 26.03 1.00
C SER A 550 12.77 25.87 1.63
N ARG A 551 13.71 25.21 0.93
CA ARG A 551 15.06 24.97 1.43
C ARG A 551 16.11 25.10 0.34
N ARG A 552 17.18 25.82 0.66
CA ARG A 552 18.42 25.83 -0.10
C ARG A 552 19.20 24.53 0.13
N LEU A 553 19.49 23.82 -0.95
CA LEU A 553 20.39 22.67 -1.00
C LEU A 553 21.66 23.02 -1.76
N VAL A 554 22.76 22.34 -1.46
CA VAL A 554 23.99 22.42 -2.26
C VAL A 554 24.30 21.04 -2.83
N VAL A 555 24.08 20.89 -4.14
CA VAL A 555 24.26 19.64 -4.89
C VAL A 555 25.72 19.48 -5.29
N ASN A 556 26.30 18.34 -4.97
CA ASN A 556 27.68 17.99 -5.29
C ASN A 556 27.84 17.63 -6.77
N GLY A 557 28.55 18.48 -7.53
CA GLY A 557 28.82 18.24 -8.95
C GLY A 557 29.69 17.01 -9.26
N ALA A 558 30.34 16.41 -8.27
CA ALA A 558 31.09 15.17 -8.45
C ALA A 558 30.21 13.91 -8.48
N VAL A 559 28.97 13.99 -7.98
CA VAL A 559 28.01 12.89 -7.97
C VAL A 559 27.10 13.04 -9.19
N ALA A 560 27.22 12.14 -10.16
CA ALA A 560 26.47 12.25 -11.42
C ALA A 560 24.96 12.01 -11.25
N GLN A 561 24.58 11.17 -10.28
CA GLN A 561 23.19 10.79 -10.03
C GLN A 561 22.97 10.35 -8.58
N GLY A 562 21.72 10.46 -8.12
CA GLY A 562 21.28 9.90 -6.84
C GLY A 562 19.80 10.13 -6.63
N VAL A 563 19.31 9.89 -5.42
CA VAL A 563 17.91 10.10 -5.04
C VAL A 563 17.86 11.08 -3.88
N LEU A 564 17.11 12.16 -4.06
CA LEU A 564 16.75 13.07 -2.98
C LEU A 564 15.52 12.53 -2.27
N GLN A 565 15.64 12.21 -0.98
CA GLN A 565 14.53 11.82 -0.12
C GLN A 565 14.00 13.07 0.58
N VAL A 566 12.73 13.38 0.38
CA VAL A 566 12.08 14.56 0.96
C VAL A 566 10.81 14.10 1.67
N THR A 567 10.67 14.38 2.95
CA THR A 567 9.42 14.20 3.70
C THR A 567 8.89 15.57 4.06
N ALA A 568 7.68 15.90 3.63
CA ALA A 568 6.98 17.09 4.08
C ALA A 568 5.73 16.73 4.87
N GLN A 569 5.46 17.53 5.90
CA GLN A 569 4.25 17.47 6.70
C GLN A 569 3.70 18.88 6.86
N ALA A 570 2.39 19.01 6.79
CA ALA A 570 1.67 20.25 7.06
C ALA A 570 0.41 19.93 7.86
N ALA A 571 0.27 20.57 9.02
CA ALA A 571 -0.91 20.55 9.85
C ALA A 571 -1.76 21.80 9.57
N THR A 572 -3.02 21.60 9.24
CA THR A 572 -3.98 22.69 9.03
C THR A 572 -5.18 22.50 9.93
N CYS A 573 -5.73 23.57 10.48
CA CYS A 573 -6.92 23.53 11.30
C CYS A 573 -8.07 24.31 10.64
N ASP A 574 -9.30 23.92 10.95
CA ASP A 574 -10.49 24.66 10.51
C ASP A 574 -10.40 26.14 10.91
N ALA A 575 -10.72 27.02 9.97
CA ALA A 575 -10.76 28.45 10.22
C ALA A 575 -12.07 28.85 10.93
N ASP A 576 -11.97 29.85 11.81
CA ASP A 576 -13.11 30.57 12.39
C ASP A 576 -14.13 29.73 13.18
N VAL A 577 -13.69 28.67 13.86
CA VAL A 577 -14.50 27.82 14.75
C VAL A 577 -13.90 27.71 16.17
N GLU A 578 -14.76 27.61 17.19
CA GLU A 578 -14.38 27.64 18.62
C GLU A 578 -13.62 26.37 19.08
N HIS A 579 -13.71 25.29 18.31
CA HIS A 579 -12.98 24.02 18.50
C HIS A 579 -12.52 23.47 17.14
N ALA A 580 -11.50 24.09 16.55
CA ALA A 580 -10.99 23.70 15.25
C ALA A 580 -10.44 22.27 15.28
N ALA A 581 -10.93 21.41 14.37
CA ALA A 581 -10.27 20.16 14.08
C ALA A 581 -8.99 20.46 13.29
N CYS A 582 -7.92 19.73 13.60
CA CYS A 582 -6.65 19.84 12.88
C CYS A 582 -6.39 18.57 12.09
N HIS A 583 -5.86 18.75 10.89
CA HIS A 583 -5.67 17.73 9.86
C HIS A 583 -4.20 17.72 9.49
N LEU A 584 -3.60 16.54 9.44
CA LEU A 584 -2.20 16.37 9.06
C LEU A 584 -2.12 15.80 7.66
N THR A 585 -1.46 16.53 6.76
CA THR A 585 -1.05 16.05 5.45
C THR A 585 0.43 15.71 5.50
N ARG A 586 0.81 14.53 4.98
CA ARG A 586 2.19 14.09 4.89
C ARG A 586 2.45 13.49 3.51
N GLN A 587 3.62 13.75 2.95
CA GLN A 587 4.11 13.04 1.77
C GLN A 587 5.63 12.81 1.87
N ASP A 588 6.04 11.62 1.46
CA ASP A 588 7.43 11.22 1.30
C ASP A 588 7.74 11.08 -0.20
N TRP A 589 8.72 11.82 -0.72
CA TRP A 589 9.19 11.72 -2.10
C TRP A 589 10.59 11.13 -2.12
N GLY A 590 10.81 10.11 -2.95
CA GLY A 590 12.14 9.76 -3.45
C GLY A 590 12.29 10.31 -4.86
N VAL A 591 12.98 11.44 -5.04
CA VAL A 591 13.17 12.09 -6.35
C VAL A 591 14.50 11.66 -6.94
N PRO A 592 14.54 10.88 -8.04
CA PRO A 592 15.78 10.61 -8.74
C PRO A 592 16.31 11.89 -9.38
N ILE A 593 17.58 12.18 -9.16
CA ILE A 593 18.28 13.37 -9.60
C ILE A 593 19.43 12.96 -10.51
N ARG A 594 19.60 13.68 -11.62
CA ARG A 594 20.79 13.63 -12.47
C ARG A 594 21.42 15.00 -12.53
N VAL A 595 22.71 15.08 -12.22
CA VAL A 595 23.42 16.36 -12.14
C VAL A 595 23.99 16.69 -13.52
N VAL A 596 23.49 17.77 -14.13
CA VAL A 596 23.89 18.21 -15.47
C VAL A 596 24.11 19.72 -15.50
N ALA A 597 25.01 20.19 -16.37
CA ALA A 597 25.41 21.60 -16.40
C ALA A 597 24.26 22.60 -16.66
N ALA A 598 23.22 22.17 -17.39
CA ALA A 598 22.04 22.98 -17.72
C ALA A 598 20.77 22.51 -16.97
N GLY A 599 20.92 21.85 -15.82
CA GLY A 599 19.81 21.35 -15.04
C GLY A 599 19.07 22.46 -14.29
N ALA A 600 17.90 22.14 -13.75
CA ALA A 600 17.11 23.07 -12.97
C ALA A 600 17.85 23.50 -11.69
N THR A 601 17.69 24.77 -11.32
CA THR A 601 18.14 25.32 -10.03
C THR A 601 17.00 25.42 -9.01
N ARG A 602 15.80 24.94 -9.38
CA ARG A 602 14.62 24.85 -8.53
C ARG A 602 13.96 23.48 -8.71
N LEU A 603 13.57 22.86 -7.61
CA LEU A 603 12.87 21.59 -7.56
C LEU A 603 11.54 21.76 -6.81
N PRO A 604 10.42 21.98 -7.52
CA PRO A 604 9.10 22.04 -6.90
C PRO A 604 8.55 20.64 -6.64
N LEU A 605 8.05 20.40 -5.44
CA LEU A 605 7.28 19.22 -5.04
C LEU A 605 5.91 19.66 -4.55
N ILE A 606 4.85 19.22 -5.20
CA ILE A 606 3.49 19.64 -4.85
C ILE A 606 2.98 18.73 -3.74
N LEU A 607 2.80 19.29 -2.53
CA LEU A 607 2.04 18.64 -1.47
C LEU A 607 0.54 18.88 -1.69
N ARG A 608 0.16 20.15 -1.92
CA ARG A 608 -1.20 20.58 -2.26
C ARG A 608 -1.22 21.93 -2.94
N GLY A 609 -1.98 22.07 -4.03
CA GLY A 609 -2.20 23.32 -4.75
C GLY A 609 -1.68 23.27 -6.18
N LEU A 610 -1.25 24.42 -6.71
CA LEU A 610 -0.63 24.55 -8.02
C LEU A 610 0.65 25.37 -7.89
N ASP A 611 1.68 25.03 -8.67
CA ASP A 611 2.89 25.85 -8.77
C ASP A 611 2.59 27.04 -9.69
N GLU A 612 2.63 28.26 -9.15
CA GLU A 612 2.31 29.50 -9.88
C GLU A 612 3.54 30.17 -10.53
N SER A 613 4.72 29.56 -10.39
CA SER A 613 6.02 30.14 -10.82
C SER A 613 6.31 30.01 -12.31
#